data_AF-A0A158QG54-F1
#
_entry.id   AF-A0A158QG54-F1
#
_cell.length_a   1.000
_cell.length_b   1.000
_cell.length_c   1.000
_cell.angle_alpha   90.00
_cell.angle_beta   90.00
_cell.angle_gamma   90.00
#
_symmetry.space_group_name_H-M   'P 1'
#
loop_
_entity.id
_entity.type
_entity.pdbx_description
1 polymer ?
#
loop_
_entity_poly.entity_id
_entity_poly.type
_entity_poly.pdbx_seq_one_letter_code
_entity_poly.pdbx_strand_id
1 'polypeptide(L)'
;MHLFQLAEWSRKKSPELMDAIKYQMAGTIFQVLSNAKVVLDENGANDPSHVPKNLKAGEAWALVVENSALLCELVVRFPETANSVLNQPDFRQIVGWALEFLLETKYPNDNDEKLIQFAKYELHLAPRPEGYRNPFSEENQKAVKDILLKSEGKKKRDEIRKQARKPRLSPREDL
;
A
#
# COMPACT_ATOMS: atom_id res chain seq x y z
N MET A 1 6.41 16.98 -15.51
CA MET A 1 5.24 16.60 -14.69
C MET A 1 5.63 15.35 -13.91
N HIS A 2 5.86 15.48 -12.60
CA HIS A 2 6.36 14.37 -11.77
C HIS A 2 5.26 13.29 -11.62
N LEU A 3 5.63 12.01 -11.58
CA LEU A 3 4.69 10.87 -11.40
C LEU A 3 3.74 11.07 -10.21
N PHE A 4 4.23 11.70 -9.14
CA PHE A 4 3.43 12.07 -7.97
C PHE A 4 2.29 13.06 -8.29
N GLN A 5 2.55 14.06 -9.15
CA GLN A 5 1.54 15.03 -9.55
C GLN A 5 0.47 14.41 -10.46
N LEU A 6 0.84 13.42 -11.28
CA LEU A 6 -0.11 12.69 -12.11
C LEU A 6 -1.02 11.78 -11.26
N ALA A 7 -0.45 11.11 -10.26
CA ALA A 7 -1.19 10.27 -9.32
C ALA A 7 -2.17 11.10 -8.48
N GLU A 8 -1.75 12.26 -7.96
CA GLU A 8 -2.66 13.16 -7.24
C GLU A 8 -3.72 13.79 -8.16
N TRP A 9 -3.35 14.16 -9.38
CA TRP A 9 -4.29 14.68 -10.38
C TRP A 9 -5.36 13.65 -10.75
N SER A 10 -4.97 12.40 -11.02
CA SER A 10 -5.89 11.32 -11.37
C SER A 10 -6.82 10.98 -10.19
N ARG A 11 -6.27 10.88 -8.98
CA ARG A 11 -7.02 10.64 -7.73
C ARG A 11 -8.05 11.74 -7.45
N LYS A 12 -7.77 12.99 -7.83
CA LYS A 12 -8.67 14.13 -7.60
C LYS A 12 -9.72 14.32 -8.70
N LYS A 13 -9.45 13.85 -9.92
CA LYS A 13 -10.28 14.11 -11.11
C LYS A 13 -11.18 12.93 -11.50
N SER A 14 -10.82 11.69 -11.15
CA SER A 14 -11.67 10.50 -11.35
C SER A 14 -11.40 9.42 -10.30
N PRO A 15 -11.92 9.59 -9.06
CA PRO A 15 -11.76 8.60 -8.00
C PRO A 15 -12.35 7.23 -8.39
N GLU A 16 -13.48 7.22 -9.11
CA GLU A 16 -14.13 5.98 -9.60
C GLU A 16 -13.24 5.18 -10.55
N LEU A 17 -12.53 5.84 -11.47
CA LEU A 17 -11.59 5.16 -12.37
C LEU A 17 -10.42 4.55 -11.61
N MET A 18 -9.86 5.28 -10.64
CA MET A 18 -8.74 4.79 -9.84
C MET A 18 -9.14 3.59 -9.01
N ASP A 19 -10.35 3.61 -8.44
CA ASP A 19 -10.87 2.46 -7.72
C ASP A 19 -11.10 1.28 -8.68
N ALA A 20 -11.74 1.50 -9.82
CA ALA A 20 -11.95 0.46 -10.84
C ALA A 20 -10.62 -0.20 -11.26
N ILE A 21 -9.55 0.58 -11.48
CA ILE A 21 -8.22 0.05 -11.80
C ILE A 21 -7.68 -0.81 -10.66
N LYS A 22 -7.77 -0.34 -9.40
CA LYS A 22 -7.30 -1.13 -8.24
C LYS A 22 -8.07 -2.45 -8.11
N TYR A 23 -9.40 -2.40 -8.25
CA TYR A 23 -10.26 -3.58 -8.23
C TYR A 23 -9.89 -4.56 -9.33
N GLN A 24 -9.71 -4.07 -10.56
CA GLN A 24 -9.32 -4.89 -11.71
C GLN A 24 -7.94 -5.51 -11.52
N MET A 25 -6.96 -4.76 -11.01
CA MET A 25 -5.62 -5.27 -10.73
C MET A 25 -5.65 -6.38 -9.67
N ALA A 26 -6.33 -6.16 -8.55
CA ALA A 26 -6.46 -7.16 -7.50
C ALA A 26 -7.15 -8.45 -7.99
N GLY A 27 -8.23 -8.31 -8.77
CA GLY A 27 -8.92 -9.46 -9.38
C GLY A 27 -8.04 -10.21 -10.40
N THR A 28 -7.26 -9.48 -11.21
CA THR A 28 -6.34 -10.09 -12.18
C THR A 28 -5.24 -10.88 -11.48
N ILE A 29 -4.64 -10.31 -10.43
CA ILE A 29 -3.62 -10.98 -9.61
C ILE A 29 -4.20 -12.26 -9.00
N PHE A 30 -5.40 -12.21 -8.42
CA PHE A 30 -6.04 -13.41 -7.87
C PHE A 30 -6.23 -14.50 -8.92
N GLN A 31 -6.68 -14.16 -10.13
CA GLN A 31 -6.86 -15.14 -11.20
C GLN A 31 -5.54 -15.78 -11.62
N VAL A 32 -4.47 -14.98 -11.74
CA VAL A 32 -3.13 -15.48 -12.08
C VAL A 32 -2.62 -16.41 -10.99
N LEU A 33 -2.73 -16.03 -9.72
CA LEU A 33 -2.30 -16.86 -8.59
C LEU A 33 -3.08 -18.18 -8.52
N SER A 34 -4.40 -18.12 -8.72
CA SER A 34 -5.26 -19.32 -8.71
C SER A 34 -4.88 -20.29 -9.84
N ASN A 35 -4.67 -19.77 -11.05
CA ASN A 35 -4.26 -20.59 -12.20
C ASN A 35 -2.86 -21.16 -12.01
N ALA A 36 -1.92 -20.35 -11.52
CA ALA A 36 -0.56 -20.79 -11.25
C ALA A 36 -0.53 -21.90 -10.20
N LYS A 37 -1.34 -21.77 -9.13
CA LYS A 37 -1.48 -22.81 -8.10
C LYS A 37 -1.87 -24.16 -8.71
N VAL A 38 -2.90 -24.18 -9.56
CA VAL A 38 -3.34 -25.42 -10.24
C VAL A 38 -2.21 -26.03 -11.06
N VAL A 39 -1.47 -25.21 -11.82
CA VAL A 39 -0.34 -25.70 -12.62
C VAL A 39 0.77 -26.29 -11.74
N LEU A 40 1.08 -25.66 -10.61
CA LEU A 40 2.08 -26.19 -9.68
C LEU A 40 1.63 -27.51 -9.04
N ASP A 41 0.36 -27.60 -8.62
CA ASP A 41 -0.24 -28.81 -8.05
C ASP A 41 -0.21 -29.98 -9.05
N GLU A 42 -0.62 -29.75 -10.29
CA GLU A 42 -0.61 -30.75 -11.37
C GLU A 42 0.79 -31.28 -11.70
N ASN A 43 1.82 -30.45 -11.53
CA ASN A 43 3.21 -30.81 -11.85
C ASN A 43 4.01 -31.27 -10.62
N GLY A 44 3.37 -31.39 -9.45
CA GLY A 44 4.05 -31.73 -8.20
C GLY A 44 5.14 -30.72 -7.80
N ALA A 45 5.00 -29.48 -8.23
CA ALA A 45 6.00 -28.41 -8.16
C ALA A 45 5.74 -27.43 -7.02
N ASN A 46 5.26 -27.95 -5.88
CA ASN A 46 4.79 -27.15 -4.75
C ASN A 46 5.89 -26.71 -3.77
N ASP A 47 7.13 -27.18 -3.93
CA ASP A 47 8.26 -26.75 -3.11
C ASP A 47 8.70 -25.33 -3.52
N PRO A 48 8.49 -24.30 -2.67
CA PRO A 48 8.85 -22.93 -3.02
C PRO A 48 10.36 -22.70 -3.02
N SER A 49 11.13 -23.58 -2.38
CA SER A 49 12.58 -23.44 -2.19
C SER A 49 13.37 -23.62 -3.49
N HIS A 50 12.77 -24.21 -4.52
CA HIS A 50 13.44 -24.55 -5.76
C HIS A 50 12.56 -24.19 -6.97
N VAL A 51 13.15 -23.46 -7.93
CA VAL A 51 12.48 -23.20 -9.20
C VAL A 51 12.34 -24.51 -9.99
N PRO A 52 11.12 -24.89 -10.42
CA PRO A 52 10.90 -26.11 -11.18
C PRO A 52 11.67 -26.13 -12.51
N LYS A 53 12.22 -27.29 -12.88
CA LYS A 53 12.94 -27.45 -14.17
C LYS A 53 12.01 -27.53 -15.37
N ASN A 54 10.76 -27.95 -15.16
CA ASN A 54 9.73 -27.97 -16.20
C ASN A 54 9.36 -26.52 -16.54
N LEU A 55 9.43 -26.13 -17.81
CA LEU A 55 9.17 -24.76 -18.25
C LEU A 55 7.80 -24.24 -17.78
N LYS A 56 6.73 -25.03 -17.97
CA LYS A 56 5.36 -24.65 -17.59
C LYS A 56 5.24 -24.44 -16.07
N ALA A 57 5.85 -25.33 -15.28
CA ALA A 57 5.84 -25.20 -13.83
C ALA A 57 6.75 -24.06 -13.34
N GLY A 58 7.87 -23.82 -14.01
CA GLY A 58 8.79 -22.71 -13.73
C GLY A 58 8.17 -21.34 -14.00
N GLU A 59 7.43 -21.22 -15.11
CA GLU A 59 6.63 -20.02 -15.41
C GLU A 59 5.55 -19.79 -14.36
N ALA A 60 4.80 -20.83 -13.97
CA ALA A 60 3.80 -20.72 -12.92
C ALA A 60 4.44 -20.32 -11.57
N TRP A 61 5.58 -20.91 -11.23
CA TRP A 61 6.34 -20.58 -10.02
C TRP A 61 6.75 -19.09 -10.01
N ALA A 62 7.29 -18.59 -11.13
CA ALA A 62 7.68 -17.18 -11.27
C ALA A 62 6.48 -16.25 -11.16
N LEU A 63 5.35 -16.61 -11.79
CA LEU A 63 4.10 -15.87 -11.67
C LEU A 63 3.63 -15.78 -10.22
N VAL A 64 3.71 -16.86 -9.41
CA VAL A 64 3.36 -16.79 -7.99
C VAL A 64 4.23 -15.79 -7.27
N VAL A 65 5.56 -15.87 -7.42
CA VAL A 65 6.50 -15.01 -6.72
C VAL A 65 6.33 -13.55 -7.07
N GLU A 66 6.32 -13.22 -8.37
CA GLU A 66 6.21 -11.83 -8.85
C GLU A 66 4.86 -11.19 -8.48
N ASN A 67 3.76 -11.93 -8.67
CA ASN A 67 2.43 -11.40 -8.35
C ASN A 67 2.22 -11.28 -6.84
N SER A 68 2.79 -12.17 -6.02
CA SER A 68 2.73 -12.07 -4.56
C SER A 68 3.49 -10.84 -4.04
N ALA A 69 4.66 -10.56 -4.61
CA ALA A 69 5.44 -9.37 -4.26
C ALA A 69 4.69 -8.08 -4.64
N LEU A 70 4.12 -8.02 -5.85
CA LEU A 70 3.29 -6.90 -6.30
C LEU A 70 2.05 -6.73 -5.42
N LEU A 71 1.41 -7.84 -5.03
CA LEU A 71 0.24 -7.82 -4.16
C LEU A 71 0.57 -7.19 -2.80
N CYS A 72 1.73 -7.49 -2.22
CA CYS A 72 2.15 -6.90 -0.95
C CYS A 72 2.23 -5.36 -1.03
N GLU A 73 2.84 -4.83 -2.09
CA GLU A 73 2.90 -3.38 -2.34
C GLU A 73 1.50 -2.76 -2.47
N LEU A 74 0.61 -3.41 -3.24
CA LEU A 74 -0.76 -2.91 -3.42
C LEU A 74 -1.55 -2.90 -2.11
N VAL A 75 -1.45 -3.98 -1.34
CA VAL A 75 -2.13 -4.13 -0.06
C VAL A 75 -1.68 -3.05 0.92
N VAL A 76 -0.37 -2.85 1.06
CA VAL A 76 0.16 -1.87 2.02
C VAL A 76 -0.13 -0.44 1.57
N ARG A 77 -0.12 -0.14 0.27
CA ARG A 77 -0.40 1.22 -0.23
C ARG A 77 -1.88 1.56 -0.34
N PHE A 78 -2.75 0.57 -0.46
CA PHE A 78 -4.19 0.74 -0.63
C PHE A 78 -4.96 -0.20 0.32
N PRO A 79 -4.76 -0.10 1.64
CA PRO A 79 -5.26 -1.10 2.60
C PRO A 79 -6.79 -1.20 2.63
N GLU A 80 -7.51 -0.10 2.40
CA GLU A 80 -8.98 -0.09 2.35
C GLU A 80 -9.52 -0.83 1.12
N THR A 81 -8.93 -0.57 -0.05
CA THR A 81 -9.32 -1.26 -1.29
C THR A 81 -8.91 -2.73 -1.26
N ALA A 82 -7.72 -3.03 -0.72
CA ALA A 82 -7.27 -4.40 -0.59
C ALA A 82 -8.18 -5.21 0.33
N ASN A 83 -8.58 -4.63 1.48
CA ASN A 83 -9.52 -5.29 2.39
C ASN A 83 -10.91 -5.50 1.77
N SER A 84 -11.42 -4.56 0.98
CA SER A 84 -12.76 -4.74 0.37
C SER A 84 -12.80 -5.86 -0.66
N VAL A 85 -11.68 -6.14 -1.34
CA VAL A 85 -11.59 -7.17 -2.39
C VAL A 85 -11.12 -8.52 -1.87
N LEU A 86 -10.00 -8.50 -1.14
CA LEU A 86 -9.23 -9.72 -0.86
C LEU A 86 -9.66 -10.42 0.42
N ASN A 87 -10.55 -9.81 1.21
CA ASN A 87 -11.08 -10.42 2.43
C ASN A 87 -12.26 -11.38 2.17
N GLN A 88 -12.61 -11.63 0.90
CA GLN A 88 -13.51 -12.72 0.54
C GLN A 88 -12.85 -14.08 0.84
N PRO A 89 -13.60 -15.09 1.34
CA PRO A 89 -13.02 -16.35 1.80
C PRO A 89 -12.08 -17.04 0.80
N ASP A 90 -12.51 -17.17 -0.45
CA ASP A 90 -11.73 -17.84 -1.50
C ASP A 90 -10.44 -17.08 -1.84
N PHE A 91 -10.53 -15.75 -1.85
CA PHE A 91 -9.39 -14.86 -2.11
C PHE A 91 -8.40 -14.95 -0.97
N ARG A 92 -8.88 -14.91 0.26
CA ARG A 92 -8.05 -14.98 1.46
C ARG A 92 -7.22 -16.26 1.53
N GLN A 93 -7.79 -17.40 1.10
CA GLN A 93 -7.05 -18.67 1.08
C GLN A 93 -5.91 -18.65 0.05
N ILE A 94 -6.19 -18.25 -1.20
CA ILE A 94 -5.17 -18.18 -2.25
C ILE A 94 -4.11 -17.14 -1.93
N VAL A 95 -4.51 -15.96 -1.45
CA VAL A 95 -3.56 -14.90 -1.07
C VAL A 95 -2.70 -15.34 0.11
N GLY A 96 -3.29 -15.94 1.14
CA GLY A 96 -2.53 -16.46 2.28
C GLY A 96 -1.47 -17.47 1.85
N TRP A 97 -1.89 -18.45 1.04
CA TRP A 97 -0.97 -19.44 0.46
C TRP A 97 0.15 -18.77 -0.36
N ALA A 98 -0.18 -17.81 -1.23
CA ALA A 98 0.80 -17.17 -2.10
C ALA A 98 1.84 -16.33 -1.32
N LEU A 99 1.41 -15.66 -0.23
CA LEU A 99 2.33 -14.93 0.65
C LEU A 99 3.25 -15.86 1.46
N GLU A 100 2.75 -17.02 1.89
CA GLU A 100 3.57 -18.04 2.54
C GLU A 100 4.56 -18.66 1.55
N PHE A 101 4.09 -18.99 0.35
CA PHE A 101 4.92 -19.47 -0.74
C PHE A 101 6.08 -18.52 -1.01
N LEU A 102 5.79 -17.22 -1.14
CA LEU A 102 6.82 -16.18 -1.37
C LEU A 102 7.87 -16.16 -0.25
N LEU A 103 7.45 -16.22 1.02
CA LEU A 103 8.38 -16.25 2.17
C LEU A 103 9.26 -17.50 2.14
N GLU A 104 8.70 -18.66 1.83
CA GLU A 104 9.42 -19.94 1.81
C GLU A 104 10.45 -20.04 0.67
N THR A 105 10.35 -19.21 -0.37
CA THR A 105 11.34 -19.17 -1.44
C THR A 105 12.73 -18.67 -1.01
N LYS A 106 12.82 -17.96 0.12
CA LYS A 106 14.05 -17.30 0.62
C LYS A 106 14.67 -16.27 -0.34
N TYR A 107 13.92 -15.81 -1.34
CA TYR A 107 14.28 -14.63 -2.13
C TYR A 107 14.04 -13.29 -1.42
N PRO A 108 12.98 -13.13 -0.59
CA PRO A 108 12.78 -11.90 0.17
C PRO A 108 13.97 -11.57 1.07
N ASN A 109 14.40 -10.31 1.08
CA ASN A 109 15.32 -9.80 2.10
C ASN A 109 14.54 -9.30 3.34
N ASP A 110 15.24 -8.86 4.39
CA ASP A 110 14.63 -8.35 5.63
C ASP A 110 13.55 -7.27 5.44
N ASN A 111 13.68 -6.42 4.41
CA ASN A 111 12.68 -5.39 4.12
C ASN A 111 11.48 -5.96 3.38
N ASP A 112 11.71 -6.90 2.46
CA ASP A 112 10.65 -7.60 1.74
C ASP A 112 9.82 -8.45 2.72
N GLU A 113 10.46 -9.15 3.66
CA GLU A 113 9.78 -9.90 4.71
C GLU A 113 8.89 -8.99 5.59
N LYS A 114 9.38 -7.80 5.94
CA LYS A 114 8.57 -6.80 6.67
C LYS A 114 7.38 -6.34 5.83
N LEU A 115 7.57 -6.10 4.53
CA LEU A 115 6.50 -5.70 3.63
C LEU A 115 5.43 -6.79 3.54
N ILE A 116 5.84 -8.05 3.40
CA ILE A 116 4.93 -9.20 3.41
C ILE A 116 4.18 -9.28 4.74
N GLN A 117 4.87 -9.07 5.86
CA GLN A 117 4.25 -9.07 7.18
C GLN A 117 3.22 -7.95 7.34
N PHE A 118 3.51 -6.75 6.83
CA PHE A 118 2.55 -5.64 6.82
C PHE A 118 1.33 -5.95 5.95
N ALA A 119 1.54 -6.56 4.78
CA ALA A 119 0.44 -7.03 3.95
C ALA A 119 -0.44 -8.05 4.69
N LYS A 120 0.17 -9.00 5.44
CA LYS A 120 -0.57 -9.94 6.29
C LYS A 120 -1.39 -9.25 7.39
N TYR A 121 -0.89 -8.17 7.99
CA TYR A 121 -1.66 -7.39 8.98
C TYR A 121 -2.83 -6.63 8.36
N GLU A 122 -2.66 -6.14 7.14
CA GLU A 122 -3.75 -5.45 6.44
C GLU A 122 -4.84 -6.42 6.00
N LEU A 123 -4.47 -7.61 5.54
CA LEU A 123 -5.41 -8.65 5.10
C LEU A 123 -5.98 -9.50 6.24
N HIS A 124 -5.68 -9.17 7.50
CA HIS A 124 -6.09 -9.95 8.67
C HIS A 124 -5.66 -11.43 8.59
N LEU A 125 -4.53 -11.70 7.94
CA LEU A 125 -3.91 -13.03 7.90
C LEU A 125 -2.99 -13.26 9.11
N ALA A 126 -2.56 -12.19 9.77
CA ALA A 126 -1.77 -12.22 10.99
C ALA A 126 -2.31 -11.21 12.02
N PRO A 127 -2.13 -11.45 13.33
CA PRO A 127 -2.53 -10.51 14.37
C PRO A 127 -1.76 -9.19 14.24
N ARG A 128 -2.50 -8.08 14.23
CA ARG A 128 -1.92 -6.73 14.12
C ARG A 128 -1.34 -6.30 15.48
N PRO A 129 -0.08 -5.83 15.55
CA PRO A 129 0.49 -5.28 16.78
C PRO A 129 -0.26 -4.03 17.25
N GLU A 130 -0.38 -3.81 18.56
CA GLU A 130 -1.17 -2.73 19.17
C GLU A 130 -0.77 -1.31 18.66
N GLY A 131 0.52 -1.12 18.38
CA GLY A 131 1.08 0.13 17.84
C GLY A 131 1.14 0.23 16.31
N TYR A 132 0.75 -0.81 15.56
CA TYR A 132 0.85 -0.77 14.10
C TYR A 132 -0.17 0.22 13.52
N ARG A 133 0.34 1.15 12.71
CA ARG A 133 -0.44 2.11 11.93
C ARG A 133 0.18 2.20 10.55
N ASN A 134 -0.62 1.89 9.54
CA ASN A 134 -0.14 1.97 8.17
C ASN A 134 -0.11 3.43 7.70
N PRO A 135 1.05 3.93 7.24
CA PRO A 135 1.19 5.32 6.81
C PRO A 135 0.27 5.69 5.63
N PHE A 136 -0.12 4.71 4.82
CA PHE A 136 -0.96 4.89 3.64
C PHE A 136 -2.46 4.76 3.90
N SER A 137 -2.86 4.32 5.10
CA SER A 137 -4.28 4.26 5.47
C SER A 137 -4.92 5.65 5.41
N GLU A 138 -6.19 5.70 5.02
CA GLU A 138 -6.95 6.95 4.96
C GLU A 138 -7.02 7.63 6.33
N GLU A 139 -7.16 6.84 7.39
CA GLU A 139 -7.17 7.33 8.78
C GLU A 139 -5.87 8.09 9.09
N ASN A 140 -4.73 7.47 8.81
CA ASN A 140 -3.44 8.08 9.10
C ASN A 140 -3.16 9.29 8.19
N GLN A 141 -3.52 9.21 6.90
CA GLN A 141 -3.39 10.36 5.99
C GLN A 141 -4.22 11.56 6.44
N LYS A 142 -5.46 11.34 6.91
CA LYS A 142 -6.31 12.40 7.50
C LYS A 142 -5.68 12.97 8.76
N ALA A 143 -5.22 12.12 9.68
CA ALA A 143 -4.57 12.55 10.92
C ALA A 143 -3.31 13.41 10.67
N VAL A 144 -2.45 12.97 9.76
CA VAL A 144 -1.24 13.72 9.37
C VAL A 144 -1.61 15.06 8.75
N LYS A 145 -2.58 15.08 7.83
CA LYS A 145 -3.07 16.32 7.19
C LYS A 145 -3.63 17.30 8.20
N ASP A 146 -4.40 16.83 9.18
CA ASP A 146 -4.98 17.67 10.22
C ASP A 146 -3.91 18.27 11.15
N ILE A 147 -2.87 17.51 11.47
CA ILE A 147 -1.72 18.01 12.24
C ILE A 147 -0.98 19.10 11.45
N LEU A 148 -0.72 18.86 10.17
CA LEU A 148 -0.10 19.84 9.26
C LEU A 148 -0.92 21.13 9.19
N LEU A 149 -2.23 21.05 8.95
CA LEU A 149 -3.13 22.21 8.90
C LEU A 149 -3.15 23.00 10.21
N LYS A 150 -3.18 22.31 11.36
CA LYS A 150 -3.11 22.96 12.68
C LYS A 150 -1.77 23.65 12.91
N SER A 151 -0.67 23.06 12.43
CA SER A 151 0.67 23.64 12.56
C SER A 151 0.85 24.90 11.69
N GLU A 152 0.34 24.89 10.46
CA GLU A 152 0.35 26.05 9.57
C GLU A 152 -0.54 27.19 10.09
N GLY A 153 -1.72 26.84 10.64
CA GLY A 153 -2.61 27.80 11.29
C GLY A 153 -1.97 28.48 12.50
N LYS A 154 -1.21 27.72 13.32
CA LYS A 154 -0.41 28.30 14.42
C LYS A 154 0.69 29.22 13.91
N LYS A 155 1.46 28.81 12.89
CA LYS A 155 2.51 29.65 12.28
C LYS A 155 1.96 30.97 11.75
N LYS A 156 0.85 30.94 11.00
CA LYS A 156 0.19 32.16 10.51
C LYS A 156 -0.29 33.08 11.64
N ARG A 157 -0.86 32.52 12.72
CA ARG A 157 -1.29 33.31 13.89
C ARG A 157 -0.10 33.96 14.61
N ASP A 158 1.01 33.25 14.73
CA ASP A 158 2.22 33.77 15.37
C ASP A 158 2.90 34.85 14.52
N GLU A 159 2.87 34.73 13.19
CA GLU A 159 3.33 35.77 12.26
C GLU A 159 2.46 37.04 12.35
N ILE A 160 1.14 36.91 12.38
CA ILE A 160 0.22 38.04 12.55
C ILE A 160 0.47 38.74 13.89
N ARG A 161 0.65 37.98 14.99
CA ARG A 161 0.99 38.55 16.31
C ARG A 161 2.34 39.27 16.31
N LYS A 162 3.35 38.74 15.61
CA LYS A 162 4.66 39.40 15.48
C LYS A 162 4.57 40.68 14.65
N GLN A 163 3.77 40.71 13.58
CA GLN A 163 3.55 41.91 12.77
C GLN A 163 2.78 42.99 13.55
N ALA A 164 1.78 42.60 14.34
CA ALA A 164 1.00 43.54 15.17
C ALA A 164 1.82 44.18 16.32
N ARG A 165 2.89 43.53 16.78
CA ARG A 165 3.81 44.03 17.82
C ARG A 165 4.95 44.92 17.28
N LYS A 166 5.05 45.14 15.97
CA LYS A 166 6.05 46.05 15.41
C LYS A 166 5.70 47.50 15.81
N PRO A 167 6.69 48.32 16.24
CA PRO A 167 6.46 49.72 16.54
C PRO A 167 5.87 50.42 15.32
N ARG A 168 4.74 51.11 15.49
CA ARG A 168 4.20 51.99 14.46
C ARG A 168 4.83 53.36 14.65
N LEU A 169 5.36 53.96 13.57
CA LEU A 169 5.75 55.36 13.60
C LEU A 169 4.49 56.18 13.93
N SER A 170 4.53 56.92 15.03
CA SER A 170 3.55 57.97 15.28
C SER A 170 3.70 59.04 14.19
N PRO A 171 2.60 59.62 13.68
CA PRO A 171 2.68 60.74 12.75
C PRO A 171 3.54 61.86 13.35
N ARG A 172 4.44 62.44 12.55
CA ARG A 172 5.13 63.68 12.92
C ARG A 172 4.08 64.78 12.94
N GLU A 173 3.89 65.43 14.08
CA GLU A 173 3.24 66.73 14.15
C GLU A 173 4.26 67.75 13.63
N ASP A 174 4.07 68.19 12.40
CA ASP A 174 4.84 69.28 11.81
C ASP A 174 4.36 70.60 12.46
N LEU A 175 5.30 71.31 13.10
CA LEU A 175 5.16 72.65 13.70
C LEU A 175 5.39 73.76 12.67
#